data_AF-A0A0K1QPD3-F1
#
_entry.id   AF-A0A0K1QPD3-F1
#
_cell.length_a   1.000
_cell.length_b   1.000
_cell.length_c   1.000
_cell.angle_alpha   90.00
_cell.angle_beta   90.00
_cell.angle_gamma   90.00
#
_symmetry.space_group_name_H-M   'P 1'
#
loop_
_entity.id
_entity.type
_entity.pdbx_description
1 polymer ?
#
loop_
_entity_poly.entity_id
_entity_poly.type
_entity_poly.pdbx_seq_one_letter_code
_entity_poly.pdbx_strand_id
1 'polypeptide(L)'
;MIYSFYSFAYLVLLISGTFWKITYGYVFLAIMVWLGFWLKTVVHLLFNYPFIEPTGLFKGTSEEWDSVLFIASIGATGIIIARIFFSVCFSSRSTLTVEEPAPPPWWYKYYKTSLWFVLAVSMIAFSVTNIYFSFQQIGLVPKTIIWPLNAIFSWLISTGFAMTGATLLWWEFLSKKANSNVIYIILLEAAISSISLLSRGLFIFHITPLYFSVFLNRKLIPPLGLKWTATLLSFTTIVFLSCYPLINSIRDSEYSGVAMTMPWQMEKKSLIDGKEYTTDAGTYLTETGINLKKSIMKLAAFSVDRWIGLEGLMASSAYPEKSPSLLFKLATEKAEIGKASIFQDIALSHYRFMDMRKFSFASLPGPISFFYLSNSLWILVGGMIFVTLFVITSEILIYKILKNPFLAALWGSIVSTAIAQLGINTPGLVIHLLLCSIGILTLFLFQNSFFITRFRIGKHAD
;
A
#
# COMPACT_ATOMS: atom_id res chain seq x y z
N MET A 1 -8.61 -25.32 -19.26
CA MET A 1 -8.08 -24.36 -20.26
C MET A 1 -7.96 -22.94 -19.67
N ILE A 2 -9.04 -22.39 -19.08
CA ILE A 2 -9.06 -21.02 -18.54
C ILE A 2 -8.01 -20.80 -17.45
N TYR A 3 -7.91 -21.71 -16.48
CA TYR A 3 -6.88 -21.63 -15.44
C TYR A 3 -5.43 -21.58 -15.98
N SER A 4 -5.16 -22.28 -17.08
CA SER A 4 -3.86 -22.28 -17.75
C SER A 4 -3.57 -20.93 -18.40
N PHE A 5 -4.56 -20.34 -19.08
CA PHE A 5 -4.45 -18.99 -19.65
C PHE A 5 -4.23 -17.94 -18.55
N TYR A 6 -5.01 -18.02 -17.47
CA TYR A 6 -4.83 -17.19 -16.27
C TYR A 6 -3.43 -17.29 -15.69
N SER A 7 -2.95 -18.51 -15.46
CA SER A 7 -1.60 -18.74 -14.92
C SER A 7 -0.52 -18.19 -15.85
N PHE A 8 -0.67 -18.37 -17.16
CA PHE A 8 0.26 -17.84 -18.14
C PHE A 8 0.26 -16.31 -18.16
N ALA A 9 -0.91 -15.67 -18.18
CA ALA A 9 -1.02 -14.20 -18.17
C ALA A 9 -0.35 -13.59 -16.93
N TYR A 10 -0.55 -14.18 -15.75
CA TYR A 10 0.08 -13.70 -14.51
C TYR A 10 1.57 -14.02 -14.41
N LEU A 11 2.03 -15.13 -15.01
CA LEU A 11 3.45 -15.41 -15.17
C LEU A 11 4.12 -14.36 -16.08
N VAL A 12 3.51 -14.05 -17.23
CA VAL A 12 3.99 -12.99 -18.14
C VAL A 12 3.99 -11.64 -17.43
N LEU A 13 2.94 -11.32 -16.67
CA LEU A 13 2.89 -10.09 -15.87
C LEU A 13 4.07 -10.02 -14.89
N LEU A 14 4.32 -11.07 -14.10
CA LEU A 14 5.41 -11.10 -13.12
C LEU A 14 6.79 -11.03 -13.78
N ILE A 15 7.01 -11.80 -14.85
CA ILE A 15 8.27 -11.79 -15.61
C ILE A 15 8.50 -10.40 -16.21
N SER A 16 7.46 -9.80 -16.80
CA SER A 16 7.56 -8.43 -17.30
C SER A 16 8.00 -7.51 -16.15
N GLY A 17 7.36 -7.62 -14.99
CA GLY A 17 7.66 -6.85 -13.78
C GLY A 17 9.04 -7.06 -13.16
N THR A 18 9.83 -8.06 -13.57
CA THR A 18 11.10 -8.38 -12.88
C THR A 18 12.34 -8.38 -13.78
N PHE A 19 12.24 -8.74 -15.07
CA PHE A 19 13.45 -9.00 -15.88
C PHE A 19 13.90 -7.89 -16.84
N TRP A 20 13.07 -6.91 -17.24
CA TRP A 20 13.38 -6.01 -18.40
C TRP A 20 13.28 -4.49 -18.13
N LYS A 21 14.38 -3.71 -18.06
CA LYS A 21 14.40 -2.21 -17.99
C LYS A 21 13.10 -1.56 -17.46
N ILE A 22 12.93 -1.56 -16.14
CA ILE A 22 11.64 -1.30 -15.48
C ILE A 22 11.63 0.07 -14.80
N THR A 23 10.46 0.46 -14.30
CA THR A 23 10.29 1.54 -13.32
C THR A 23 9.82 0.94 -11.99
N TYR A 24 10.18 1.53 -10.86
CA TYR A 24 9.82 1.01 -9.54
C TYR A 24 8.32 0.74 -9.38
N GLY A 25 7.50 1.69 -9.79
CA GLY A 25 6.05 1.61 -9.74
C GLY A 25 5.50 0.44 -10.55
N TYR A 26 5.98 0.19 -11.76
CA TYR A 26 5.51 -0.99 -12.49
C TYR A 26 5.86 -2.30 -11.77
N VAL A 27 7.06 -2.40 -11.18
CA VAL A 27 7.44 -3.58 -10.37
C VAL A 27 6.45 -3.77 -9.22
N PHE A 28 6.17 -2.72 -8.46
CA PHE A 28 5.23 -2.77 -7.34
C PHE A 28 3.82 -3.14 -7.78
N LEU A 29 3.30 -2.52 -8.84
CA LEU A 29 1.98 -2.84 -9.37
C LEU A 29 1.89 -4.30 -9.82
N ALA A 30 2.86 -4.79 -10.59
CA ALA A 30 2.89 -6.17 -11.06
C ALA A 30 2.92 -7.18 -9.90
N ILE A 31 3.73 -6.92 -8.87
CA ILE A 31 3.79 -7.75 -7.66
C ILE A 31 2.46 -7.72 -6.90
N MET A 32 1.87 -6.54 -6.66
CA MET A 32 0.62 -6.43 -5.92
C MET A 32 -0.54 -7.14 -6.63
N VAL A 33 -0.66 -6.96 -7.94
CA VAL A 33 -1.68 -7.65 -8.74
C VAL A 33 -1.41 -9.15 -8.77
N TRP A 34 -0.15 -9.59 -8.90
CA TRP A 34 0.18 -11.01 -8.84
C TRP A 34 -0.13 -11.66 -7.48
N LEU A 35 0.13 -10.96 -6.37
CA LEU A 35 -0.20 -11.42 -5.02
C LEU A 35 -1.71 -11.48 -4.78
N GLY A 36 -2.44 -10.45 -5.18
CA GLY A 36 -3.89 -10.32 -4.98
C GLY A 36 -4.75 -11.26 -5.82
N PHE A 37 -4.18 -11.78 -6.92
CA PHE A 37 -4.87 -12.70 -7.83
C PHE A 37 -4.18 -14.06 -7.86
N TRP A 38 -3.06 -14.21 -8.57
CA TRP A 38 -2.49 -15.55 -8.85
C TRP A 38 -2.10 -16.31 -7.59
N LEU A 39 -1.29 -15.69 -6.71
CA LEU A 39 -0.86 -16.34 -5.47
C LEU A 39 -2.07 -16.73 -4.63
N LYS A 40 -3.03 -15.80 -4.49
CA LYS A 40 -4.25 -16.01 -3.73
C LYS A 40 -5.08 -17.16 -4.28
N THR A 41 -5.35 -17.19 -5.58
CA THR A 41 -6.06 -18.30 -6.23
C THR A 41 -5.39 -19.64 -5.94
N VAL A 42 -4.07 -19.74 -6.17
CA VAL A 42 -3.32 -20.99 -5.95
C VAL A 42 -3.43 -21.45 -4.50
N VAL A 43 -3.25 -20.54 -3.55
CA VAL A 43 -3.31 -20.85 -2.12
C VAL A 43 -4.73 -21.32 -1.72
N HIS A 44 -5.79 -20.66 -2.17
CA HIS A 44 -7.15 -21.11 -1.87
C HIS A 44 -7.49 -22.45 -2.52
N LEU A 45 -7.02 -22.72 -3.73
CA LEU A 45 -7.22 -24.02 -4.38
C LEU A 45 -6.44 -25.15 -3.70
N LEU A 46 -5.24 -24.87 -3.18
CA LEU A 46 -4.40 -25.86 -2.50
C LEU A 46 -4.88 -26.17 -1.08
N PHE A 47 -5.28 -25.15 -0.32
CA PHE A 47 -5.59 -25.30 1.10
C PHE A 47 -7.09 -25.31 1.42
N ASN A 48 -7.93 -24.92 0.47
CA ASN A 48 -9.40 -24.93 0.56
C ASN A 48 -9.93 -24.34 1.88
N TYR A 49 -9.56 -23.10 2.17
CA TYR A 49 -10.08 -22.34 3.32
C TYR A 49 -10.93 -21.16 2.84
N PRO A 50 -11.90 -20.69 3.65
CA PRO A 50 -12.80 -19.61 3.26
C PRO A 50 -12.04 -18.28 3.15
N PHE A 51 -12.43 -17.46 2.17
CA PHE A 51 -11.94 -16.09 2.05
C PHE A 51 -12.27 -15.27 3.30
N ILE A 52 -11.29 -14.51 3.81
CA ILE A 52 -11.52 -13.55 4.90
C ILE A 52 -12.36 -12.37 4.42
N GLU A 53 -12.04 -11.83 3.24
CA GLU A 53 -12.80 -10.75 2.65
C GLU A 53 -14.04 -11.30 1.92
N PRO A 54 -15.16 -10.56 1.95
CA PRO A 54 -16.44 -11.06 1.48
C PRO A 54 -16.49 -11.09 -0.06
N THR A 55 -17.08 -12.15 -0.61
CA THR A 55 -17.13 -12.43 -2.05
C THR A 55 -18.50 -12.10 -2.68
N GLY A 56 -19.36 -11.36 -1.98
CA GLY A 56 -20.69 -10.98 -2.48
C GLY A 56 -21.59 -12.19 -2.77
N LEU A 57 -22.23 -12.17 -3.93
CA LEU A 57 -23.15 -13.22 -4.39
C LEU A 57 -22.46 -14.45 -5.02
N PHE A 58 -21.11 -14.50 -4.99
CA PHE A 58 -20.34 -15.60 -5.57
C PHE A 58 -20.61 -16.90 -4.80
N LYS A 59 -21.09 -17.92 -5.52
CA LYS A 59 -21.44 -19.26 -5.00
C LYS A 59 -20.32 -20.27 -5.15
N GLY A 60 -19.29 -19.96 -5.94
CA GLY A 60 -18.14 -20.84 -6.15
C GLY A 60 -18.42 -21.99 -7.12
N THR A 61 -19.40 -21.84 -8.02
CA THR A 61 -19.63 -22.81 -9.09
C THR A 61 -18.46 -22.79 -10.09
N SER A 62 -18.27 -23.87 -10.85
CA SER A 62 -17.21 -23.94 -11.85
C SER A 62 -17.31 -22.83 -12.91
N GLU A 63 -18.54 -22.48 -13.31
CA GLU A 63 -18.81 -21.39 -14.26
C GLU A 63 -18.42 -20.01 -13.70
N GLU A 64 -18.76 -19.75 -12.44
CA GLU A 64 -18.39 -18.49 -11.78
C GLU A 64 -16.87 -18.36 -11.63
N TRP A 65 -16.18 -19.45 -11.30
CA TRP A 65 -14.71 -19.49 -11.26
C TRP A 65 -14.09 -19.22 -12.63
N ASP A 66 -14.58 -19.89 -13.68
CA ASP A 66 -14.12 -19.69 -15.04
C ASP A 66 -14.29 -18.22 -15.49
N SER A 67 -15.43 -17.61 -15.15
CA SER A 67 -15.67 -16.18 -15.39
C SER A 67 -14.65 -15.29 -14.66
N VAL A 68 -14.45 -15.49 -13.36
CA VAL A 68 -13.51 -14.70 -12.55
C VAL A 68 -12.09 -14.81 -13.08
N LEU A 69 -11.62 -16.02 -13.39
CA LEU A 69 -10.26 -16.24 -13.91
C LEU A 69 -10.09 -15.63 -15.30
N PHE A 70 -11.10 -15.71 -16.16
CA PHE A 70 -11.08 -15.09 -17.47
C PHE A 70 -10.98 -13.56 -17.35
N ILE A 71 -11.84 -12.93 -16.56
CA ILE A 71 -11.84 -11.47 -16.37
C ILE A 71 -10.51 -10.99 -15.75
N ALA A 72 -9.98 -11.73 -14.76
CA ALA A 72 -8.68 -11.44 -14.16
C ALA A 72 -7.54 -11.48 -15.19
N SER A 73 -7.61 -12.42 -16.14
CA SER A 73 -6.63 -12.55 -17.23
C SER A 73 -6.70 -11.37 -18.20
N ILE A 74 -7.92 -10.89 -18.52
CA ILE A 74 -8.13 -9.70 -19.35
C ILE A 74 -7.57 -8.44 -18.66
N GLY A 75 -7.81 -8.28 -17.35
CA GLY A 75 -7.26 -7.19 -16.57
C GLY A 75 -5.72 -7.20 -16.56
N ALA A 76 -5.09 -8.36 -16.31
CA ALA A 76 -3.64 -8.52 -16.37
C ALA A 76 -3.07 -8.21 -17.77
N THR A 77 -3.77 -8.62 -18.83
CA THR A 77 -3.40 -8.31 -20.22
C THR A 77 -3.38 -6.80 -20.47
N GLY A 78 -4.32 -6.03 -19.90
CA GLY A 78 -4.29 -4.57 -19.98
C GLY A 78 -3.02 -3.94 -19.39
N ILE A 79 -2.54 -4.45 -18.26
CA ILE A 79 -1.27 -4.01 -17.63
C ILE A 79 -0.08 -4.31 -18.56
N ILE A 80 -0.04 -5.52 -19.13
CA ILE A 80 1.01 -5.96 -20.05
C ILE A 80 1.02 -5.09 -21.32
N ILE A 81 -0.15 -4.82 -21.90
CA ILE A 81 -0.29 -3.96 -23.09
C ILE A 81 0.22 -2.56 -22.79
N ALA A 82 -0.16 -1.94 -21.68
CA ALA A 82 0.34 -0.62 -21.30
C ALA A 82 1.87 -0.59 -21.22
N ARG A 83 2.48 -1.64 -20.67
CA ARG A 83 3.93 -1.73 -20.63
C ARG A 83 4.57 -1.88 -22.00
N ILE A 84 4.04 -2.75 -22.85
CA ILE A 84 4.54 -2.92 -24.22
C ILE A 84 4.44 -1.58 -24.95
N PHE A 85 3.27 -0.95 -24.91
CA PHE A 85 3.04 0.38 -25.47
C PHE A 85 4.07 1.41 -24.97
N PHE A 86 4.26 1.50 -23.65
CA PHE A 86 5.24 2.41 -23.06
C PHE A 86 6.66 2.13 -23.55
N SER A 87 7.06 0.86 -23.62
CA SER A 87 8.40 0.46 -24.05
C SER A 87 8.69 0.81 -25.51
N VAL A 88 7.68 0.67 -26.39
CA VAL A 88 7.77 0.98 -27.82
C VAL A 88 7.79 2.49 -28.04
N CYS A 89 6.92 3.26 -27.37
CA CYS A 89 6.79 4.69 -27.61
C CYS A 89 7.91 5.54 -26.99
N PHE A 90 8.50 5.11 -25.86
CA PHE A 90 9.42 5.96 -25.08
C PHE A 90 10.86 5.42 -24.96
N SER A 91 11.22 4.42 -25.77
CA SER A 91 12.58 3.86 -25.84
C SER A 91 13.21 3.61 -24.45
N SER A 92 12.44 2.92 -23.59
CA SER A 92 12.78 2.39 -22.24
C SER A 92 14.07 2.94 -21.58
N ARG A 93 14.02 4.16 -21.05
CA ARG A 93 14.97 4.61 -20.02
C ARG A 93 14.51 4.12 -18.66
N SER A 94 15.31 3.26 -18.04
CA SER A 94 15.06 2.72 -16.70
C SER A 94 15.18 3.84 -15.65
N THR A 95 14.25 3.90 -14.71
CA THR A 95 14.36 4.75 -13.51
C THR A 95 15.04 4.01 -12.35
N LEU A 96 15.29 2.71 -12.48
CA LEU A 96 15.83 1.86 -11.41
C LEU A 96 17.30 2.15 -11.07
N THR A 97 18.06 2.66 -12.04
CA THR A 97 19.50 2.87 -11.89
C THR A 97 19.85 4.27 -12.35
N VAL A 98 20.52 5.02 -11.48
CA VAL A 98 21.07 6.33 -11.80
C VAL A 98 22.43 6.14 -12.47
N GLU A 99 22.65 6.78 -13.61
CA GLU A 99 23.97 6.82 -14.26
C GLU A 99 24.78 8.02 -13.75
N GLU A 100 24.15 9.20 -13.70
CA GLU A 100 24.77 10.44 -13.23
C GLU A 100 23.94 11.06 -12.10
N PRO A 101 24.34 10.89 -10.83
CA PRO A 101 23.61 11.47 -9.72
C PRO A 101 23.78 12.99 -9.66
N ALA A 102 22.68 13.72 -9.47
CA ALA A 102 22.75 15.14 -9.16
C ALA A 102 23.35 15.33 -7.76
N PRO A 103 24.32 16.24 -7.57
CA PRO A 103 24.87 16.50 -6.24
C PRO A 103 23.78 17.04 -5.31
N PRO A 104 23.89 16.78 -3.99
CA PRO A 104 22.97 17.39 -3.03
C PRO A 104 23.07 18.92 -3.08
N PRO A 105 22.01 19.65 -2.69
CA PRO A 105 22.05 21.10 -2.64
C PRO A 105 23.23 21.61 -1.82
N TRP A 106 23.92 22.66 -2.29
CA TRP A 106 25.14 23.18 -1.65
C TRP A 106 24.93 23.55 -0.17
N TRP A 107 23.71 23.94 0.21
CA TRP A 107 23.34 24.33 1.55
C TRP A 107 23.11 23.13 2.49
N TYR A 108 22.84 21.94 1.95
CA TYR A 108 22.59 20.73 2.72
C TYR A 108 23.76 20.43 3.67
N LYS A 109 25.01 20.62 3.21
CA LYS A 109 26.21 20.39 4.03
C LYS A 109 26.27 21.24 5.31
N TYR A 110 25.63 22.41 5.33
CA TYR A 110 25.61 23.32 6.48
C TYR A 110 24.46 23.01 7.44
N TYR A 111 23.33 22.52 6.94
CA TYR A 111 22.11 22.32 7.72
C TYR A 111 21.73 20.86 7.96
N LYS A 112 22.53 19.89 7.49
CA LYS A 112 22.16 18.46 7.53
C LYS A 112 21.72 17.98 8.92
N THR A 113 22.47 18.32 9.97
CA THR A 113 22.13 17.91 11.34
C THR A 113 20.81 18.52 11.80
N SER A 114 20.59 19.80 11.52
CA SER A 114 19.33 20.50 11.83
C SER A 114 18.15 19.91 11.06
N LEU A 115 18.31 19.55 9.79
CA LEU A 115 17.25 18.94 8.98
C LEU A 115 16.82 17.59 9.54
N TRP A 116 17.78 16.71 9.85
CA TRP A 116 17.50 15.42 10.45
C TRP A 116 16.88 15.54 11.84
N PHE A 117 17.35 16.49 12.65
CA PHE A 117 16.78 16.79 13.96
C PHE A 117 15.33 17.28 13.86
N VAL A 118 15.07 18.26 12.99
CA VAL A 118 13.72 18.80 12.76
C VAL A 118 12.79 17.70 12.23
N LEU A 119 13.26 16.85 11.31
CA LEU A 119 12.49 15.72 10.82
C LEU A 119 12.11 14.76 11.96
N ALA A 120 13.08 14.34 12.78
CA ALA A 120 12.86 13.41 13.89
C ALA A 120 11.90 14.00 14.94
N VAL A 121 12.10 15.25 15.35
CA VAL A 121 11.22 15.93 16.33
C VAL A 121 9.81 16.10 15.77
N SER A 122 9.68 16.52 14.50
CA SER A 122 8.37 16.71 13.86
C SER A 122 7.61 15.40 13.75
N MET A 123 8.27 14.32 13.33
CA MET A 123 7.66 12.99 13.25
C MET A 123 7.10 12.52 14.60
N ILE A 124 7.89 12.67 15.68
CA ILE A 124 7.45 12.30 17.03
C ILE A 124 6.27 13.18 17.46
N ALA A 125 6.40 14.50 17.31
CA ALA A 125 5.36 15.46 17.71
C ALA A 125 4.03 15.19 16.98
N PHE A 126 4.06 15.02 15.66
CA PHE A 126 2.86 14.73 14.87
C PHE A 126 2.27 13.37 15.23
N SER A 127 3.11 12.36 15.44
CA SER A 127 2.64 11.01 15.75
C SER A 127 2.00 10.89 17.13
N VAL A 128 2.59 11.53 18.15
CA VAL A 128 2.02 11.62 19.50
C VAL A 128 0.70 12.38 19.46
N THR A 129 0.68 13.52 18.76
CA THR A 129 -0.53 14.32 18.57
C THR A 129 -1.63 13.50 17.88
N ASN A 130 -1.30 12.71 16.85
CA ASN A 130 -2.28 11.83 16.20
C ASN A 130 -2.81 10.75 17.12
N ILE A 131 -1.97 10.14 17.95
CA ILE A 131 -2.41 9.10 18.90
C ILE A 131 -3.40 9.70 19.91
N TYR A 132 -3.13 10.92 20.37
CA TYR A 132 -3.98 11.60 21.35
C TYR A 132 -5.30 12.10 20.76
N PHE A 133 -5.25 12.80 19.62
CA PHE A 133 -6.44 13.41 19.00
C PHE A 133 -7.17 12.48 18.02
N SER A 134 -6.57 11.35 17.65
CA SER A 134 -7.04 10.42 16.62
C SER A 134 -7.48 11.15 15.34
N PHE A 135 -6.60 11.98 14.77
CA PHE A 135 -6.88 12.67 13.50
C PHE A 135 -7.06 11.66 12.35
N GLN A 136 -6.27 10.60 12.36
CA GLN A 136 -6.39 9.46 11.46
C GLN A 136 -5.82 8.21 12.10
N GLN A 137 -6.63 7.15 12.19
CA GLN A 137 -6.18 5.82 12.59
C GLN A 137 -6.89 4.80 11.70
N ILE A 138 -6.14 3.88 11.09
CA ILE A 138 -6.71 2.96 10.11
C ILE A 138 -7.70 2.02 10.79
N GLY A 139 -8.97 2.09 10.38
CA GLY A 139 -10.07 1.29 10.91
C GLY A 139 -10.97 2.04 11.88
N LEU A 140 -10.61 3.26 12.29
CA LEU A 140 -11.39 4.11 13.18
C LEU A 140 -11.88 5.37 12.46
N VAL A 141 -13.06 5.85 12.85
CA VAL A 141 -13.51 7.19 12.51
C VAL A 141 -12.67 8.21 13.30
N PRO A 142 -12.18 9.30 12.69
CA PRO A 142 -11.44 10.33 13.41
C PRO A 142 -12.21 10.91 14.60
N LYS A 143 -11.58 10.97 15.78
CA LYS A 143 -12.20 11.57 16.98
C LYS A 143 -12.24 13.09 16.90
N THR A 144 -11.22 13.68 16.27
CA THR A 144 -11.10 15.13 16.09
C THR A 144 -11.07 15.47 14.60
N ILE A 145 -11.98 16.34 14.15
CA ILE A 145 -12.07 16.77 12.75
C ILE A 145 -11.85 18.29 12.68
N ILE A 146 -10.70 18.69 12.13
CA ILE A 146 -10.33 20.08 11.84
C ILE A 146 -10.05 20.15 10.33
N TRP A 147 -11.07 20.43 9.54
CA TRP A 147 -10.89 20.52 8.08
C TRP A 147 -10.31 21.89 7.67
N PRO A 148 -9.34 21.96 6.75
CA PRO A 148 -8.70 20.86 6.00
C PRO A 148 -7.44 20.26 6.66
N LEU A 149 -7.07 20.72 7.86
CA LEU A 149 -5.83 20.32 8.55
C LEU A 149 -5.72 18.81 8.78
N ASN A 150 -6.82 18.10 9.04
CA ASN A 150 -6.80 16.63 9.14
C ASN A 150 -6.17 15.98 7.91
N ALA A 151 -6.51 16.42 6.70
CA ALA A 151 -5.98 15.82 5.48
C ALA A 151 -4.46 16.00 5.37
N ILE A 152 -3.97 17.18 5.73
CA ILE A 152 -2.53 17.50 5.77
C ILE A 152 -1.84 16.65 6.84
N PHE A 153 -2.45 16.54 8.01
CA PHE A 153 -1.91 15.78 9.14
C PHE A 153 -1.81 14.28 8.82
N SER A 154 -2.90 13.72 8.30
CA SER A 154 -2.95 12.33 7.83
C SER A 154 -1.90 12.08 6.77
N TRP A 155 -1.77 12.97 5.79
CA TRP A 155 -0.79 12.86 4.72
C TRP A 155 0.66 12.94 5.22
N LEU A 156 0.96 13.86 6.14
CA LEU A 156 2.32 14.00 6.69
C LEU A 156 2.79 12.71 7.36
N ILE A 157 1.95 12.11 8.21
CA ILE A 157 2.27 10.87 8.93
C ILE A 157 2.23 9.67 7.99
N SER A 158 1.29 9.62 7.05
CA SER A 158 1.18 8.46 6.15
C SER A 158 2.28 8.42 5.09
N THR A 159 2.83 9.56 4.69
CA THR A 159 3.64 9.62 3.45
C THR A 159 4.62 10.80 3.42
N GLY A 160 4.22 11.98 3.91
CA GLY A 160 5.03 13.20 3.81
C GLY A 160 6.40 13.09 4.50
N PHE A 161 6.45 12.50 5.70
CA PHE A 161 7.72 12.24 6.39
C PHE A 161 8.59 11.22 5.66
N ALA A 162 8.00 10.13 5.15
CA ALA A 162 8.72 9.15 4.35
C ALA A 162 9.32 9.78 3.08
N MET A 163 8.59 10.65 2.39
CA MET A 163 9.09 11.37 1.20
C MET A 163 10.24 12.33 1.53
N THR A 164 10.12 13.05 2.65
CA THR A 164 11.18 13.93 3.15
C THR A 164 12.41 13.11 3.53
N GLY A 165 12.23 12.02 4.26
CA GLY A 165 13.28 11.10 4.67
C GLY A 165 13.99 10.44 3.50
N ALA A 166 13.24 9.97 2.49
CA ALA A 166 13.79 9.43 1.24
C ALA A 166 14.66 10.47 0.51
N THR A 167 14.23 11.73 0.54
CA THR A 167 14.96 12.84 -0.09
C THR A 167 16.28 13.14 0.62
N LEU A 168 16.22 13.32 1.94
CA LEU A 168 17.41 13.59 2.76
C LEU A 168 18.39 12.41 2.76
N LEU A 169 17.89 11.17 2.77
CA LEU A 169 18.72 9.97 2.74
C LEU A 169 19.54 9.90 1.44
N TRP A 170 18.93 10.20 0.29
CA TRP A 170 19.65 10.28 -0.98
C TRP A 170 20.74 11.35 -0.96
N TRP A 171 20.44 12.54 -0.44
CA TRP A 171 21.45 13.61 -0.30
C TRP A 171 22.58 13.24 0.67
N GLU A 172 22.30 12.51 1.75
CA GLU A 172 23.34 12.04 2.66
C GLU A 172 24.26 11.02 1.99
N PHE A 173 23.72 10.08 1.21
CA PHE A 173 24.53 9.05 0.53
C PHE A 173 25.43 9.63 -0.57
N LEU A 174 25.02 10.73 -1.21
CA LEU A 174 25.86 11.44 -2.18
C LEU A 174 26.87 12.40 -1.53
N SER A 175 26.80 12.61 -0.21
CA SER A 175 27.71 13.53 0.48
C SER A 175 29.09 12.90 0.71
N LYS A 176 30.17 13.67 0.55
CA LYS A 176 31.56 13.19 0.77
C LYS A 176 31.81 12.63 2.18
N LYS A 177 31.09 13.13 3.19
CA LYS A 177 31.10 12.67 4.58
C LYS A 177 29.74 12.05 4.93
N ALA A 178 29.29 11.10 4.12
CA ALA A 178 28.03 10.40 4.28
C ALA A 178 28.01 9.66 5.62
N ASN A 179 26.98 9.92 6.42
CA ASN A 179 26.66 9.09 7.57
C ASN A 179 25.60 8.06 7.17
N SER A 180 26.02 6.84 6.81
CA SER A 180 25.07 5.79 6.42
C SER A 180 24.08 5.42 7.52
N ASN A 181 24.40 5.71 8.79
CA ASN A 181 23.53 5.38 9.93
C ASN A 181 22.25 6.23 10.00
N VAL A 182 22.11 7.29 9.19
CA VAL A 182 20.83 8.03 9.15
C VAL A 182 19.67 7.18 8.61
N ILE A 183 19.96 6.04 7.96
CA ILE A 183 18.92 5.08 7.57
C ILE A 183 18.15 4.52 8.78
N TYR A 184 18.75 4.49 9.98
CA TYR A 184 18.04 4.09 11.19
C TYR A 184 16.94 5.09 11.58
N ILE A 185 17.10 6.38 11.25
CA ILE A 185 16.05 7.39 11.45
C ILE A 185 14.84 7.09 10.56
N ILE A 186 15.07 6.63 9.34
CA ILE A 186 14.01 6.21 8.42
C ILE A 186 13.29 4.95 8.93
N LEU A 187 14.01 4.00 9.52
CA LEU A 187 13.38 2.83 10.16
C LEU A 187 12.52 3.23 11.36
N LEU A 188 12.99 4.19 12.15
CA LEU A 188 12.21 4.76 13.24
C LEU A 188 11.00 5.54 12.71
N GLU A 189 11.12 6.25 11.59
CA GLU A 189 9.98 6.89 10.91
C GLU A 189 8.91 5.87 10.57
N ALA A 190 9.26 4.83 9.83
CA ALA A 190 8.31 3.81 9.43
C ALA A 190 7.63 3.16 10.65
N ALA A 191 8.36 2.93 11.74
CA ALA A 191 7.83 2.40 13.00
C ALA A 191 6.85 3.36 13.68
N ILE A 192 7.27 4.61 13.88
CA ILE A 192 6.48 5.66 14.54
C ILE A 192 5.19 5.93 13.77
N SER A 193 5.28 6.10 12.44
CA SER A 193 4.12 6.31 11.56
C SER A 193 3.18 5.10 11.58
N SER A 194 3.72 3.88 11.59
CA SER A 194 2.91 2.64 11.67
C SER A 194 2.14 2.50 12.97
N ILE A 195 2.79 2.81 14.10
CA ILE A 195 2.15 2.80 15.43
C ILE A 195 1.07 3.89 15.47
N SER A 196 1.41 5.10 15.03
CA SER A 196 0.50 6.24 15.06
C SER A 196 -0.78 6.00 14.26
N LEU A 197 -0.66 5.39 13.07
CA LEU A 197 -1.78 5.10 12.17
C LEU A 197 -2.44 3.73 12.42
N LEU A 198 -1.98 2.94 13.38
CA LEU A 198 -2.44 1.55 13.62
C LEU A 198 -2.31 0.63 12.39
N SER A 199 -1.26 0.85 11.59
CA SER A 199 -1.04 0.20 10.30
C SER A 199 0.21 -0.66 10.28
N ARG A 200 0.02 -1.98 10.34
CA ARG A 200 1.13 -2.95 10.26
C ARG A 200 1.83 -2.94 8.89
N GLY A 201 1.05 -2.72 7.83
CA GLY A 201 1.55 -2.73 6.46
C GLY A 201 2.37 -1.48 6.12
N LEU A 202 2.10 -0.35 6.79
CA LEU A 202 2.76 0.92 6.48
C LEU A 202 4.29 0.84 6.65
N PHE A 203 4.75 0.13 7.68
CA PHE A 203 6.18 -0.12 7.91
C PHE A 203 6.83 -0.74 6.67
N ILE A 204 6.21 -1.78 6.12
CA ILE A 204 6.70 -2.49 4.94
C ILE A 204 6.66 -1.56 3.73
N PHE A 205 5.56 -0.83 3.53
CA PHE A 205 5.42 0.09 2.39
C PHE A 205 6.39 1.27 2.41
N HIS A 206 6.87 1.71 3.57
CA HIS A 206 7.90 2.75 3.66
C HIS A 206 9.30 2.20 3.40
N ILE A 207 9.64 1.03 3.95
CA ILE A 207 11.02 0.52 3.95
C ILE A 207 11.35 -0.28 2.68
N THR A 208 10.43 -1.09 2.17
CA THR A 208 10.67 -1.91 0.96
C THR A 208 11.12 -1.10 -0.26
N PRO A 209 10.47 0.01 -0.67
CA PRO A 209 10.93 0.80 -1.81
C PRO A 209 12.33 1.37 -1.62
N LEU A 210 12.67 1.78 -0.40
CA LEU A 210 13.99 2.31 -0.09
C LEU A 210 15.06 1.22 -0.17
N TYR A 211 14.79 0.03 0.39
CA TYR A 211 15.72 -1.10 0.31
C TYR A 211 15.92 -1.57 -1.12
N PHE A 212 14.85 -1.61 -1.90
CA PHE A 212 14.93 -1.96 -3.31
C PHE A 212 15.77 -0.94 -4.09
N SER A 213 15.58 0.36 -3.82
CA SER A 213 16.38 1.41 -4.43
C SER A 213 17.85 1.39 -4.00
N VAL A 214 18.14 1.13 -2.72
CA VAL A 214 19.51 0.94 -2.18
C VAL A 214 20.20 -0.22 -2.88
N PHE A 215 19.52 -1.36 -3.01
CA PHE A 215 20.07 -2.55 -3.66
C PHE A 215 20.46 -2.29 -5.12
N LEU A 216 19.60 -1.61 -5.87
CA LEU A 216 19.81 -1.31 -7.29
C LEU A 216 20.87 -0.22 -7.52
N ASN A 217 20.95 0.77 -6.63
CA ASN A 217 21.89 1.89 -6.73
C ASN A 217 23.14 1.71 -5.84
N ARG A 218 23.44 0.47 -5.44
CA ARG A 218 24.52 0.16 -4.49
C ARG A 218 25.93 0.61 -4.91
N LYS A 219 26.14 0.87 -6.20
CA LYS A 219 27.41 1.37 -6.75
C LYS A 219 27.64 2.87 -6.48
N LEU A 220 26.56 3.62 -6.27
CA LEU A 220 26.60 5.08 -6.07
C LEU A 220 26.58 5.49 -4.60
N ILE A 221 26.29 4.53 -3.72
CA ILE A 221 26.25 4.73 -2.27
C ILE A 221 27.56 4.26 -1.66
N PRO A 222 27.94 4.76 -0.46
CA PRO A 222 29.12 4.30 0.24
C PRO A 222 29.12 2.77 0.35
N PRO A 223 30.26 2.08 0.18
CA PRO A 223 30.32 0.63 0.21
C PRO A 223 29.79 0.11 1.56
N LEU A 224 28.64 -0.56 1.51
CA LEU A 224 28.01 -1.13 2.69
C LEU A 224 28.63 -2.50 2.95
N GLY A 225 29.47 -2.60 3.98
CA GLY A 225 30.08 -3.87 4.37
C GLY A 225 29.03 -4.89 4.85
N LEU A 226 29.31 -6.18 4.70
CA LEU A 226 28.41 -7.27 5.10
C LEU A 226 27.92 -7.13 6.55
N LYS A 227 28.81 -6.74 7.47
CA LYS A 227 28.47 -6.49 8.89
C LYS A 227 27.41 -5.40 9.05
N TRP A 228 27.54 -4.30 8.31
CA TRP A 228 26.59 -3.19 8.36
C TRP A 228 25.23 -3.62 7.79
N THR A 229 25.23 -4.31 6.64
CA THR A 229 24.00 -4.83 6.03
C THR A 229 23.29 -5.83 6.95
N ALA A 230 24.03 -6.75 7.57
CA ALA A 230 23.49 -7.67 8.55
C ALA A 230 22.91 -6.94 9.77
N THR A 231 23.60 -5.92 10.28
CA THR A 231 23.12 -5.09 11.40
C THR A 231 21.84 -4.36 11.04
N LEU A 232 21.78 -3.76 9.85
CA LEU A 232 20.59 -3.06 9.35
C LEU A 232 19.39 -4.01 9.24
N LEU A 233 19.58 -5.20 8.63
CA LEU A 233 18.51 -6.18 8.46
C LEU A 233 18.03 -6.74 9.80
N SER A 234 18.95 -7.04 10.73
CA SER A 234 18.61 -7.47 12.09
C SER A 234 17.82 -6.39 12.82
N PHE A 235 18.27 -5.13 12.78
CA PHE A 235 17.57 -4.01 13.40
C PHE A 235 16.18 -3.81 12.79
N THR A 236 16.06 -3.86 11.46
CA THR A 236 14.77 -3.79 10.75
C THR A 236 13.81 -4.87 11.23
N THR A 237 14.30 -6.10 11.34
CA THR A 237 13.51 -7.25 11.78
C THR A 237 13.07 -7.07 13.22
N ILE A 238 13.97 -6.66 14.12
CA ILE A 238 13.64 -6.40 15.54
C ILE A 238 12.58 -5.30 15.66
N VAL A 239 12.74 -4.18 14.95
CA VAL A 239 11.79 -3.07 14.98
C VAL A 239 10.43 -3.52 14.45
N PHE A 240 10.38 -4.23 13.32
CA PHE A 240 9.14 -4.76 12.77
C PHE A 240 8.43 -5.73 13.74
N LEU A 241 9.17 -6.69 14.29
CA LEU A 241 8.66 -7.67 15.25
C LEU A 241 8.21 -7.02 16.57
N SER A 242 8.74 -5.86 16.93
CA SER A 242 8.31 -5.08 18.09
C SER A 242 7.06 -4.25 17.79
N CYS A 243 6.97 -3.66 16.60
CA CYS A 243 5.81 -2.86 16.19
C CYS A 243 4.56 -3.71 16.01
N TYR A 244 4.69 -4.92 15.46
CA TYR A 244 3.56 -5.80 15.16
C TYR A 244 2.66 -6.12 16.38
N PRO A 245 3.18 -6.65 17.51
CA PRO A 245 2.37 -6.93 18.70
C PRO A 245 1.86 -5.65 19.36
N LEU A 246 2.64 -4.56 19.34
CA LEU A 246 2.22 -3.28 19.89
C LEU A 246 1.00 -2.72 19.15
N ILE A 247 1.05 -2.70 17.82
CA ILE A 247 -0.08 -2.25 16.98
C ILE A 247 -1.31 -3.14 17.20
N ASN A 248 -1.12 -4.47 17.29
CA ASN A 248 -2.24 -5.38 17.55
C ASN A 248 -2.85 -5.14 18.92
N SER A 249 -2.05 -4.98 19.98
CA SER A 249 -2.54 -4.71 21.33
C SER A 249 -3.37 -3.42 21.39
N ILE A 250 -2.90 -2.35 20.76
CA ILE A 250 -3.65 -1.09 20.69
C ILE A 250 -4.95 -1.29 19.89
N ARG A 251 -4.89 -1.97 18.74
CA ARG A 251 -6.09 -2.28 17.94
C ARG A 251 -7.09 -3.13 18.72
N ASP A 252 -6.64 -4.14 19.45
CA ASP A 252 -7.52 -5.02 20.23
C ASP A 252 -8.21 -4.24 21.35
N SER A 253 -7.54 -3.26 21.96
CA SER A 253 -8.14 -2.36 22.94
C SER A 253 -9.20 -1.43 22.33
N GLU A 254 -8.89 -0.78 21.20
CA GLU A 254 -9.81 0.15 20.52
C GLU A 254 -10.98 -0.58 19.83
N TYR A 255 -10.75 -1.81 19.37
CA TYR A 255 -11.72 -2.67 18.70
C TYR A 255 -12.44 -3.63 19.66
N SER A 256 -12.19 -3.51 20.96
CA SER A 256 -12.94 -4.24 21.97
C SER A 256 -14.45 -3.98 21.80
N GLY A 257 -15.23 -5.06 21.79
CA GLY A 257 -16.66 -5.04 21.51
C GLY A 257 -17.06 -5.18 20.03
N VAL A 258 -16.11 -5.21 19.09
CA VAL A 258 -16.42 -5.63 17.71
C VAL A 258 -16.52 -7.15 17.67
N ALA A 259 -17.70 -7.67 17.38
CA ALA A 259 -17.83 -9.05 16.94
C ALA A 259 -17.19 -9.18 15.56
N MET A 260 -15.86 -9.26 15.49
CA MET A 260 -15.17 -9.81 14.33
C MET A 260 -15.40 -11.32 14.36
N THR A 261 -16.63 -11.75 14.06
CA THR A 261 -16.90 -13.15 13.74
C THR A 261 -16.14 -13.46 12.47
N MET A 262 -14.95 -14.01 12.63
CA MET A 262 -14.18 -14.52 11.51
C MET A 262 -14.98 -15.67 10.88
N PRO A 263 -14.90 -15.91 9.56
CA PRO A 263 -15.71 -16.94 8.89
C PRO A 263 -15.66 -18.32 9.56
N TRP A 264 -14.49 -18.71 10.09
CA TRP A 264 -14.31 -19.98 10.81
C TRP A 264 -15.03 -20.05 12.17
N GLN A 265 -15.47 -18.93 12.74
CA GLN A 265 -16.33 -18.90 13.93
C GLN A 265 -17.80 -19.10 13.54
N MET A 266 -18.20 -18.74 12.31
CA MET A 266 -19.56 -18.99 11.80
C MET A 266 -19.78 -20.46 11.45
N GLU A 267 -18.77 -21.12 10.86
CA GLU A 267 -18.83 -22.58 10.58
C GLU A 267 -19.03 -23.39 11.87
N LYS A 268 -18.44 -22.94 12.99
CA LYS A 268 -18.68 -23.54 14.30
C LYS A 268 -20.10 -23.29 14.81
N LYS A 269 -20.71 -22.15 14.47
CA LYS A 269 -22.07 -21.80 14.89
C LYS A 269 -23.14 -22.57 14.09
N SER A 270 -22.94 -22.75 12.78
CA SER A 270 -23.85 -23.55 11.93
C SER A 270 -23.80 -25.05 12.22
N LEU A 271 -22.70 -25.56 12.80
CA LEU A 271 -22.61 -26.94 13.28
C LEU A 271 -23.19 -27.14 14.69
N ILE A 272 -23.45 -26.06 15.43
CA ILE A 272 -23.91 -26.10 16.83
C ILE A 272 -25.39 -25.69 16.97
N ASP A 273 -26.03 -25.20 15.90
CA ASP A 273 -27.44 -24.78 15.87
C ASP A 273 -28.43 -25.98 15.81
N GLY A 274 -28.33 -26.83 16.83
CA GLY A 274 -29.29 -27.89 17.13
C GLY A 274 -29.43 -28.22 18.61
N LYS A 275 -28.51 -27.77 19.49
CA LYS A 275 -28.66 -27.91 20.95
C LYS A 275 -27.99 -26.75 21.69
N GLU A 276 -28.79 -25.97 22.40
CA GLU A 276 -28.32 -25.08 23.46
C GLU A 276 -27.52 -25.89 24.49
N TYR A 277 -26.24 -25.59 24.62
CA TYR A 277 -25.50 -25.86 25.84
C TYR A 277 -25.03 -24.53 26.41
N THR A 278 -25.51 -24.24 27.61
CA THR A 278 -25.00 -23.22 28.52
C THR A 278 -23.48 -23.37 28.62
N THR A 279 -22.75 -22.35 28.18
CA THR A 279 -21.29 -22.28 28.31
C THR A 279 -20.90 -22.07 29.77
N ASP A 280 -20.52 -23.14 30.45
CA ASP A 280 -19.62 -23.05 31.59
C ASP A 280 -18.22 -22.66 31.07
N ALA A 281 -17.75 -21.51 31.57
CA ALA A 281 -16.40 -21.04 31.37
C ALA A 281 -15.42 -21.96 32.09
N GLY A 282 -14.82 -22.95 31.40
CA GLY A 282 -13.95 -23.88 32.12
C GLY A 282 -13.09 -24.88 31.34
N THR A 283 -13.06 -24.90 30.01
CA THR A 283 -12.30 -25.95 29.29
C THR A 283 -11.63 -25.43 28.02
N TYR A 284 -10.64 -24.55 28.21
CA TYR A 284 -9.69 -24.15 27.16
C TYR A 284 -8.25 -24.52 27.52
N LEU A 285 -8.00 -25.69 28.10
CA LEU A 285 -6.64 -26.16 28.35
C LEU A 285 -6.56 -27.68 28.30
N THR A 286 -6.66 -28.29 27.11
CA THR A 286 -6.05 -29.60 26.78
C THR A 286 -6.31 -29.97 25.31
N GLU A 287 -5.60 -29.32 24.40
CA GLU A 287 -5.19 -29.96 23.13
C GLU A 287 -3.80 -29.40 22.78
N THR A 288 -2.79 -29.87 23.50
CA THR A 288 -1.36 -29.60 23.30
C THR A 288 -0.80 -30.32 22.07
N GLY A 289 -1.55 -30.32 20.97
CA GLY A 289 -1.05 -30.62 19.64
C GLY A 289 -1.11 -29.33 18.84
N ILE A 290 0.03 -28.68 18.61
CA ILE A 290 0.11 -27.66 17.57
C ILE A 290 -0.29 -28.35 16.27
N ASN A 291 -1.55 -28.24 15.88
CA ASN A 291 -2.02 -28.77 14.61
C ASN A 291 -1.40 -27.87 13.55
N LEU A 292 -0.22 -28.26 13.07
CA LEU A 292 0.61 -27.52 12.14
C LEU A 292 -0.21 -27.06 10.93
N LYS A 293 -1.17 -27.89 10.48
CA LYS A 293 -2.14 -27.54 9.43
C LYS A 293 -2.99 -26.33 9.80
N LYS A 294 -3.58 -26.28 11.01
CA LYS A 294 -4.35 -25.11 11.49
C LYS A 294 -3.48 -23.85 11.61
N SER A 295 -2.24 -23.98 12.07
CA SER A 295 -1.31 -22.85 12.17
C SER A 295 -0.89 -22.32 10.79
N ILE A 296 -0.59 -23.21 9.84
CA ILE A 296 -0.29 -22.86 8.45
C ILE A 296 -1.49 -22.21 7.78
N MET A 297 -2.71 -22.74 7.96
CA MET A 297 -3.93 -22.13 7.42
C MET A 297 -4.17 -20.73 7.97
N LYS A 298 -3.98 -20.52 9.28
CA LYS A 298 -4.07 -19.18 9.87
C LYS A 298 -3.03 -18.24 9.27
N LEU A 299 -1.78 -18.68 9.16
CA LEU A 299 -0.71 -17.88 8.57
C LEU A 299 -1.01 -17.53 7.10
N ALA A 300 -1.49 -18.49 6.32
CA ALA A 300 -1.90 -18.31 4.93
C ALA A 300 -3.03 -17.27 4.84
N ALA A 301 -4.11 -17.46 5.58
CA ALA A 301 -5.23 -16.52 5.59
C ALA A 301 -4.79 -15.10 6.01
N PHE A 302 -3.95 -14.96 7.04
CA PHE A 302 -3.45 -13.65 7.46
C PHE A 302 -2.50 -12.98 6.46
N SER A 303 -1.75 -13.75 5.67
CA SER A 303 -0.72 -13.22 4.78
C SER A 303 -1.21 -13.05 3.34
N VAL A 304 -2.11 -13.92 2.89
CA VAL A 304 -2.58 -14.02 1.50
C VAL A 304 -3.86 -13.22 1.31
N ASP A 305 -4.85 -13.37 2.19
CA ASP A 305 -6.17 -12.72 2.02
C ASP A 305 -6.10 -11.20 2.18
N ARG A 306 -4.98 -10.66 2.71
CA ARG A 306 -4.76 -9.22 2.85
C ARG A 306 -4.42 -8.51 1.54
N TRP A 307 -4.00 -9.23 0.51
CA TRP A 307 -3.74 -8.64 -0.80
C TRP A 307 -5.06 -8.37 -1.52
N ILE A 308 -5.26 -7.22 -2.12
CA ILE A 308 -6.55 -6.88 -2.74
C ILE A 308 -6.58 -7.40 -4.17
N GLY A 309 -7.68 -8.05 -4.56
CA GLY A 309 -7.85 -8.53 -5.93
C GLY A 309 -9.01 -9.51 -6.08
N LEU A 310 -8.74 -10.79 -5.84
CA LEU A 310 -9.62 -11.89 -6.23
C LEU A 310 -11.03 -11.81 -5.63
N GLU A 311 -11.18 -11.53 -4.34
CA GLU A 311 -12.47 -11.46 -3.65
C GLU A 311 -13.33 -10.31 -4.17
N GLY A 312 -12.68 -9.16 -4.41
CA GLY A 312 -13.34 -8.01 -5.01
C GLY A 312 -13.85 -8.34 -6.41
N LEU A 313 -13.07 -9.09 -7.19
CA LEU A 313 -13.51 -9.54 -8.50
C LEU A 313 -14.65 -10.56 -8.42
N MET A 314 -14.59 -11.52 -7.49
CA MET A 314 -15.68 -12.48 -7.23
C MET A 314 -16.99 -11.76 -6.92
N ALA A 315 -16.95 -10.77 -6.02
CA ALA A 315 -18.11 -9.96 -5.68
C ALA A 315 -18.69 -9.22 -6.89
N SER A 316 -17.83 -8.54 -7.66
CA SER A 316 -18.28 -7.81 -8.86
C SER A 316 -18.77 -8.74 -9.99
N SER A 317 -18.15 -9.92 -10.14
CA SER A 317 -18.52 -10.90 -11.16
C SER A 317 -19.93 -11.43 -10.93
N ALA A 318 -20.24 -11.76 -9.68
CA ALA A 318 -21.57 -12.26 -9.29
C ALA A 318 -22.64 -11.16 -9.16
N TYR A 319 -22.28 -9.87 -9.22
CA TYR A 319 -23.23 -8.78 -9.09
C TYR A 319 -24.07 -8.59 -10.38
N PRO A 320 -25.41 -8.59 -10.32
CA PRO A 320 -26.26 -8.55 -11.52
C PRO A 320 -26.36 -7.16 -12.15
N GLU A 321 -26.39 -6.08 -11.35
CA GLU A 321 -26.68 -4.71 -11.82
C GLU A 321 -25.43 -3.93 -12.24
N LYS A 322 -24.46 -4.61 -12.87
CA LYS A 322 -23.25 -3.96 -13.40
C LYS A 322 -23.63 -3.00 -14.53
N SER A 323 -23.07 -1.79 -14.51
CA SER A 323 -23.34 -0.77 -15.53
C SER A 323 -22.29 0.35 -15.52
N PRO A 324 -22.08 1.06 -16.64
CA PRO A 324 -21.18 2.22 -16.66
C PRO A 324 -21.60 3.32 -15.67
N SER A 325 -22.89 3.47 -15.40
CA SER A 325 -23.41 4.40 -14.40
C SER A 325 -23.02 3.98 -12.98
N LEU A 326 -23.03 2.68 -12.66
CA LEU A 326 -22.53 2.17 -11.39
C LEU A 326 -21.04 2.47 -11.20
N LEU A 327 -20.22 2.23 -12.24
CA LEU A 327 -18.80 2.58 -12.21
C LEU A 327 -18.60 4.07 -11.90
N PHE A 328 -19.34 4.95 -12.59
CA PHE A 328 -19.24 6.39 -12.37
C PHE A 328 -19.69 6.79 -10.94
N LYS A 329 -20.74 6.15 -10.43
CA LYS A 329 -21.23 6.36 -9.06
C LYS A 329 -20.16 5.96 -8.02
N LEU A 330 -19.48 4.83 -8.21
CA LEU A 330 -18.36 4.40 -7.37
C LEU A 330 -17.14 5.32 -7.50
N ALA A 331 -16.85 5.80 -8.71
CA ALA A 331 -15.75 6.73 -8.96
C ALA A 331 -15.94 8.10 -8.27
N THR A 332 -17.18 8.50 -8.04
CA THR A 332 -17.55 9.79 -7.44
C THR A 332 -18.01 9.68 -5.99
N GLU A 333 -18.09 8.46 -5.45
CA GLU A 333 -18.47 8.19 -4.07
C GLU A 333 -17.46 8.80 -3.09
N LYS A 334 -17.97 9.57 -2.13
CA LYS A 334 -17.20 10.12 -1.01
C LYS A 334 -17.42 9.26 0.22
N ALA A 335 -16.38 9.05 1.01
CA ALA A 335 -16.52 8.43 2.32
C ALA A 335 -17.37 9.33 3.24
N GLU A 336 -18.44 8.77 3.81
CA GLU A 336 -19.33 9.44 4.75
C GLU A 336 -19.32 8.66 6.08
N ILE A 337 -19.22 9.38 7.20
CA ILE A 337 -19.27 8.76 8.53
C ILE A 337 -20.66 8.18 8.77
N GLY A 338 -20.73 6.94 9.25
CA GLY A 338 -22.00 6.27 9.56
C GLY A 338 -22.69 5.63 8.35
N LYS A 339 -22.06 5.57 7.19
CA LYS A 339 -22.64 5.02 5.96
C LYS A 339 -21.72 4.00 5.31
N ALA A 340 -22.30 2.89 4.88
CA ALA A 340 -21.58 1.88 4.11
C ALA A 340 -21.30 2.39 2.70
N SER A 341 -20.16 1.98 2.14
CA SER A 341 -19.89 2.25 0.73
C SER A 341 -20.74 1.37 -0.19
N ILE A 342 -20.99 1.86 -1.40
CA ILE A 342 -21.70 1.11 -2.44
C ILE A 342 -21.03 -0.25 -2.69
N PHE A 343 -19.69 -0.29 -2.69
CA PHE A 343 -18.99 -1.55 -2.89
C PHE A 343 -19.13 -2.52 -1.71
N GLN A 344 -19.24 -2.02 -0.47
CA GLN A 344 -19.54 -2.89 0.67
C GLN A 344 -20.90 -3.57 0.53
N ASP A 345 -21.89 -2.90 -0.08
CA ASP A 345 -23.17 -3.50 -0.40
C ASP A 345 -23.07 -4.58 -1.48
N ILE A 346 -22.33 -4.31 -2.55
CA ILE A 346 -22.05 -5.27 -3.63
C ILE A 346 -21.35 -6.53 -3.08
N ALA A 347 -20.33 -6.33 -2.25
CA ALA A 347 -19.54 -7.41 -1.66
C ALA A 347 -20.28 -8.14 -0.53
N LEU A 348 -21.47 -7.69 -0.14
CA LEU A 348 -22.19 -8.16 1.03
C LEU A 348 -21.36 -8.13 2.32
N SER A 349 -20.55 -7.09 2.48
CA SER A 349 -19.56 -7.01 3.54
C SER A 349 -20.18 -7.01 4.94
N HIS A 350 -19.56 -7.75 5.85
CA HIS A 350 -19.95 -7.77 7.27
C HIS A 350 -19.69 -6.41 7.95
N TYR A 351 -18.80 -5.58 7.39
CA TYR A 351 -18.53 -4.22 7.87
C TYR A 351 -19.78 -3.31 7.87
N ARG A 352 -20.79 -3.62 7.04
CA ARG A 352 -22.05 -2.84 6.95
C ARG A 352 -22.90 -2.86 8.21
N PHE A 353 -22.70 -3.89 9.03
CA PHE A 353 -23.45 -4.09 10.28
C PHE A 353 -22.67 -3.63 11.51
N MET A 354 -21.45 -3.10 11.32
CA MET A 354 -20.67 -2.53 12.41
C MET A 354 -21.15 -1.12 12.75
N ASP A 355 -20.77 -0.62 13.92
CA ASP A 355 -20.96 0.78 14.25
C ASP A 355 -20.06 1.66 13.36
N MET A 356 -20.60 2.08 12.21
CA MET A 356 -19.92 2.90 11.21
C MET A 356 -19.67 4.35 11.67
N ARG A 357 -20.14 4.74 12.87
CA ARG A 357 -19.74 5.99 13.53
C ARG A 357 -18.47 5.84 14.35
N LYS A 358 -18.13 4.61 14.71
CA LYS A 358 -16.89 4.27 15.44
C LYS A 358 -15.83 3.69 14.49
N PHE A 359 -16.23 2.80 13.59
CA PHE A 359 -15.33 2.05 12.72
C PHE A 359 -15.41 2.50 11.27
N SER A 360 -14.26 2.48 10.59
CA SER A 360 -14.12 2.84 9.17
C SER A 360 -13.45 1.72 8.38
N PHE A 361 -13.84 0.46 8.64
CA PHE A 361 -13.39 -0.67 7.84
C PHE A 361 -14.10 -0.73 6.50
N ALA A 362 -13.40 -1.16 5.46
CA ALA A 362 -14.00 -1.35 4.15
C ALA A 362 -13.34 -2.51 3.40
N SER A 363 -14.17 -3.28 2.70
CA SER A 363 -13.72 -4.28 1.72
C SER A 363 -13.43 -3.56 0.41
N LEU A 364 -12.29 -3.83 -0.23
CA LEU A 364 -11.86 -3.08 -1.41
C LEU A 364 -12.03 -3.92 -2.69
N PRO A 365 -12.56 -3.35 -3.78
CA PRO A 365 -12.71 -4.09 -5.04
C PRO A 365 -11.35 -4.39 -5.69
N GLY A 366 -10.45 -3.40 -5.65
CA GLY A 366 -9.24 -3.40 -6.48
C GLY A 366 -9.55 -3.00 -7.93
N PRO A 367 -8.50 -2.70 -8.72
CA PRO A 367 -8.67 -1.98 -9.98
C PRO A 367 -9.38 -2.81 -11.06
N ILE A 368 -9.13 -4.13 -11.13
CA ILE A 368 -9.79 -5.02 -12.10
C ILE A 368 -11.28 -5.13 -11.79
N SER A 369 -11.65 -5.39 -10.54
CA SER A 369 -13.06 -5.43 -10.09
C SER A 369 -13.74 -4.08 -10.33
N PHE A 370 -13.09 -2.99 -9.94
CA PHE A 370 -13.61 -1.64 -10.09
C PHE A 370 -14.01 -1.35 -11.54
N PHE A 371 -13.10 -1.49 -12.52
CA PHE A 371 -13.46 -1.24 -13.91
C PHE A 371 -14.46 -2.27 -14.47
N TYR A 372 -14.43 -3.51 -14.00
CA TYR A 372 -15.37 -4.54 -14.44
C TYR A 372 -16.82 -4.29 -13.99
N LEU A 373 -17.05 -3.51 -12.93
CA LEU A 373 -18.40 -3.08 -12.51
C LEU A 373 -19.13 -2.26 -13.58
N SER A 374 -18.44 -1.80 -14.63
CA SER A 374 -19.05 -1.22 -15.83
C SER A 374 -19.79 -2.21 -16.73
N ASN A 375 -19.62 -3.52 -16.51
CA ASN A 375 -20.04 -4.61 -17.39
C ASN A 375 -19.38 -4.59 -18.80
N SER A 376 -18.23 -3.93 -18.96
CA SER A 376 -17.54 -3.83 -20.25
C SER A 376 -16.08 -4.26 -20.14
N LEU A 377 -15.70 -5.31 -20.88
CA LEU A 377 -14.31 -5.76 -20.98
C LEU A 377 -13.40 -4.69 -21.63
N TRP A 378 -13.94 -3.86 -22.52
CA TRP A 378 -13.18 -2.75 -23.12
C TRP A 378 -12.85 -1.66 -22.11
N ILE A 379 -13.82 -1.30 -21.24
CA ILE A 379 -13.58 -0.35 -20.14
C ILE A 379 -12.58 -0.94 -19.15
N LEU A 380 -12.66 -2.25 -18.86
CA LEU A 380 -11.67 -2.94 -18.05
C LEU A 380 -10.26 -2.83 -18.63
N VAL A 381 -10.05 -3.25 -19.88
CA VAL A 381 -8.73 -3.20 -20.51
C VAL A 381 -8.22 -1.77 -20.62
N GLY A 382 -9.07 -0.84 -21.09
CA GLY A 382 -8.70 0.58 -21.21
C GLY A 382 -8.37 1.22 -19.88
N GLY A 383 -9.13 0.91 -18.83
CA GLY A 383 -8.89 1.38 -17.46
C GLY A 383 -7.58 0.85 -16.89
N MET A 384 -7.31 -0.45 -17.05
CA MET A 384 -6.05 -1.07 -16.63
C MET A 384 -4.85 -0.52 -17.40
N ILE A 385 -5.00 -0.25 -18.70
CA ILE A 385 -3.96 0.42 -19.50
C ILE A 385 -3.70 1.82 -18.93
N PHE A 386 -4.75 2.61 -18.73
CA PHE A 386 -4.66 3.99 -18.26
C PHE A 386 -3.95 4.09 -16.90
N VAL A 387 -4.39 3.33 -15.89
CA VAL A 387 -3.79 3.40 -14.55
C VAL A 387 -2.34 2.90 -14.54
N THR A 388 -2.00 1.91 -15.38
CA THR A 388 -0.63 1.41 -15.51
C THR A 388 0.28 2.47 -16.14
N LEU A 389 -0.18 3.14 -17.21
CA LEU A 389 0.56 4.24 -17.82
C LEU A 389 0.72 5.41 -16.85
N PHE A 390 -0.29 5.71 -16.03
CA PHE A 390 -0.19 6.72 -14.99
C PHE A 390 0.90 6.40 -13.95
N VAL A 391 1.01 5.15 -13.48
CA VAL A 391 2.10 4.71 -12.58
C VAL A 391 3.46 4.99 -13.21
N ILE A 392 3.69 4.47 -14.42
CA ILE A 392 4.99 4.55 -15.10
C ILE A 392 5.36 6.01 -15.37
N THR A 393 4.44 6.78 -15.95
CA THR A 393 4.71 8.16 -16.37
C THR A 393 4.90 9.10 -15.19
N SER A 394 4.10 8.96 -14.13
CA SER A 394 4.24 9.78 -12.93
C SER A 394 5.58 9.55 -12.24
N GLU A 395 6.01 8.31 -12.09
CA GLU A 395 7.32 7.99 -11.52
C GLU A 395 8.48 8.58 -12.34
N ILE A 396 8.43 8.44 -13.67
CA ILE A 396 9.44 9.02 -14.56
C ILE A 396 9.48 10.53 -14.42
N LEU A 397 8.32 11.19 -14.30
CA LEU A 397 8.24 12.62 -14.06
C LEU A 397 8.95 12.99 -12.74
N ILE A 398 8.67 12.28 -11.64
CA ILE A 398 9.31 12.52 -10.33
C ILE A 398 10.82 12.34 -10.44
N TYR A 399 11.25 11.25 -11.08
CA TYR A 399 12.67 10.95 -11.27
C TYR A 399 13.37 12.04 -12.11
N LYS A 400 12.75 12.51 -13.20
CA LYS A 400 13.31 13.57 -14.04
C LYS A 400 13.44 14.91 -13.30
N ILE A 401 12.45 15.25 -12.47
CA ILE A 401 12.40 16.53 -11.74
C ILE A 401 13.44 16.56 -10.61
N LEU A 402 13.53 15.48 -9.81
CA LEU A 402 14.34 15.48 -8.59
C LEU A 402 15.67 14.72 -8.71
N LYS A 403 15.84 13.88 -9.74
CA LYS A 403 16.99 12.99 -9.92
C LYS A 403 17.30 12.17 -8.65
N ASN A 404 16.23 11.72 -8.00
CA ASN A 404 16.26 10.99 -6.75
C ASN A 404 15.59 9.62 -6.90
N PRO A 405 16.35 8.52 -6.98
CA PRO A 405 15.79 7.18 -7.14
C PRO A 405 15.04 6.69 -5.91
N PHE A 406 15.37 7.18 -4.70
CA PHE A 406 14.74 6.73 -3.45
C PHE A 406 13.32 7.27 -3.38
N LEU A 407 13.16 8.55 -3.72
CA LEU A 407 11.84 9.16 -3.81
C LEU A 407 11.03 8.61 -5.00
N ALA A 408 11.66 8.32 -6.14
CA ALA A 408 10.99 7.67 -7.25
C ALA A 408 10.48 6.26 -6.87
N ALA A 409 11.28 5.49 -6.13
CA ALA A 409 10.88 4.17 -5.63
C ALA A 409 9.70 4.27 -4.65
N LEU A 410 9.78 5.21 -3.71
CA LEU A 410 8.71 5.44 -2.74
C LEU A 410 7.42 5.91 -3.45
N TRP A 411 7.50 6.87 -4.37
CA TRP A 411 6.37 7.32 -5.18
C TRP A 411 5.76 6.18 -5.99
N GLY A 412 6.58 5.38 -6.67
CA GLY A 412 6.14 4.21 -7.41
C GLY A 412 5.37 3.23 -6.53
N SER A 413 5.86 2.98 -5.31
CA SER A 413 5.16 2.15 -4.32
C SER A 413 3.82 2.75 -3.87
N ILE A 414 3.78 4.05 -3.56
CA ILE A 414 2.56 4.77 -3.15
C ILE A 414 1.49 4.69 -4.23
N VAL A 415 1.82 5.08 -5.47
CA VAL A 415 0.84 5.10 -6.58
C VAL A 415 0.37 3.69 -6.93
N SER A 416 1.26 2.69 -6.89
CA SER A 416 0.89 1.29 -7.13
C SER A 416 -0.05 0.76 -6.05
N THR A 417 0.22 1.08 -4.78
CA THR A 417 -0.64 0.71 -3.65
C THR A 417 -2.00 1.37 -3.77
N ALA A 418 -2.03 2.67 -4.10
CA ALA A 418 -3.25 3.43 -4.35
C ALA A 418 -4.10 2.80 -5.46
N ILE A 419 -3.49 2.38 -6.57
CA ILE A 419 -4.20 1.71 -7.66
C ILE A 419 -4.66 0.31 -7.26
N ALA A 420 -3.84 -0.46 -6.54
CA ALA A 420 -4.24 -1.77 -6.04
C ALA A 420 -5.44 -1.69 -5.07
N GLN A 421 -5.57 -0.56 -4.36
CA GLN A 421 -6.68 -0.25 -3.45
C GLN A 421 -7.84 0.51 -4.11
N LEU A 422 -7.81 0.73 -5.43
CA LEU A 422 -8.80 1.54 -6.13
C LEU A 422 -10.22 0.99 -5.94
N GLY A 423 -11.17 1.90 -5.74
CA GLY A 423 -12.62 1.67 -5.87
C GLY A 423 -13.47 1.94 -4.63
N ILE A 424 -12.89 2.48 -3.56
CA ILE A 424 -13.62 3.17 -2.49
C ILE A 424 -12.99 4.54 -2.26
N ASN A 425 -13.84 5.56 -2.06
CA ASN A 425 -13.42 6.94 -1.78
C ASN A 425 -12.37 7.47 -2.77
N THR A 426 -12.59 7.20 -4.06
CA THR A 426 -11.72 7.65 -5.16
C THR A 426 -11.43 9.16 -5.11
N PRO A 427 -12.39 10.06 -4.78
CA PRO A 427 -12.08 11.48 -4.58
C PRO A 427 -11.06 11.73 -3.47
N GLY A 428 -11.15 11.01 -2.35
CA GLY A 428 -10.18 11.09 -1.26
C GLY A 428 -8.79 10.61 -1.69
N LEU A 429 -8.72 9.56 -2.51
CA LEU A 429 -7.45 9.10 -3.09
C LEU A 429 -6.82 10.16 -4.01
N VAL A 430 -7.62 10.83 -4.85
CA VAL A 430 -7.15 11.93 -5.69
C VAL A 430 -6.60 13.08 -4.86
N ILE A 431 -7.28 13.46 -3.76
CA ILE A 431 -6.78 14.48 -2.83
C ILE A 431 -5.45 14.05 -2.20
N HIS A 432 -5.31 12.78 -1.81
CA HIS A 432 -4.07 12.26 -1.27
C HIS A 432 -2.92 12.36 -2.29
N LEU A 433 -3.15 11.95 -3.54
CA LEU A 433 -2.15 12.08 -4.60
C LEU A 433 -1.82 13.55 -4.92
N LEU A 434 -2.79 14.45 -4.81
CA LEU A 434 -2.56 15.89 -4.95
C LEU A 434 -1.64 16.42 -3.85
N LEU A 435 -1.87 16.04 -2.58
CA LEU A 435 -1.00 16.42 -1.46
C LEU A 435 0.42 15.88 -1.63
N CYS A 436 0.57 14.62 -2.06
CA CYS A 436 1.89 14.09 -2.42
C CYS A 436 2.54 14.90 -3.55
N SER A 437 1.79 15.29 -4.58
CA SER A 437 2.30 16.12 -5.68
C SER A 437 2.77 17.50 -5.18
N ILE A 438 2.03 18.13 -4.26
CA ILE A 438 2.43 19.39 -3.60
C ILE A 438 3.71 19.19 -2.76
N GLY A 439 3.82 18.07 -2.04
CA GLY A 439 5.03 17.71 -1.30
C GLY A 439 6.25 17.57 -2.22
N ILE A 440 6.10 16.93 -3.37
CA ILE A 440 7.16 16.81 -4.39
C ILE A 440 7.55 18.19 -4.93
N LEU A 441 6.58 19.04 -5.27
CA LEU A 441 6.85 20.40 -5.73
C LEU A 441 7.62 21.18 -4.66
N THR A 442 7.24 21.04 -3.40
CA THR A 442 7.94 21.67 -2.27
C THR A 442 9.39 21.20 -2.20
N LEU A 443 9.63 19.88 -2.23
CA LEU A 443 10.98 19.31 -2.25
C LEU A 443 11.81 19.78 -3.46
N PHE A 444 11.18 19.91 -4.63
CA PHE A 444 11.81 20.43 -5.83
C PHE A 444 12.24 21.90 -5.66
N LEU A 445 11.37 22.73 -5.09
CA LEU A 445 11.69 24.12 -4.79
C LEU A 445 12.82 24.22 -3.77
N PHE A 446 12.83 23.39 -2.72
CA PHE A 446 13.94 23.32 -1.77
C PHE A 446 15.25 22.90 -2.46
N GLN A 447 15.23 21.84 -3.27
CA GLN A 447 16.41 21.34 -3.99
C GLN A 447 17.02 22.40 -4.92
N ASN A 448 16.17 23.09 -5.67
CA ASN A 448 16.58 24.04 -6.71
C ASN A 448 16.57 25.49 -6.25
N SER A 449 16.43 25.77 -4.95
CA SER A 449 16.29 27.13 -4.41
C SER A 449 17.54 28.00 -4.63
N PHE A 450 17.60 28.49 -5.86
CA PHE A 450 18.08 29.76 -6.40
C PHE A 450 17.61 30.98 -5.57
N PHE A 451 16.63 30.81 -4.67
CA PHE A 451 16.06 31.84 -3.80
C PHE A 451 16.84 32.13 -2.51
N ILE A 452 17.63 31.18 -1.98
CA ILE A 452 18.43 31.43 -0.76
C ILE A 452 19.66 32.31 -1.06
N THR A 453 20.16 32.29 -2.29
CA THR A 453 21.33 33.07 -2.71
C THR A 453 21.06 34.57 -2.75
N ARG A 454 19.81 35.02 -3.01
CA ARG A 454 19.51 36.46 -3.09
C ARG A 454 19.35 37.14 -1.73
N PHE A 455 19.03 36.41 -0.67
CA PHE A 455 18.95 36.96 0.69
C PHE A 455 20.32 37.13 1.38
N ARG A 456 21.39 36.54 0.84
CA ARG A 456 22.73 36.61 1.44
C ARG A 456 23.72 37.52 0.71
N ILE A 457 23.43 37.89 -0.55
CA ILE A 457 24.25 38.86 -1.29
C ILE A 457 24.11 40.30 -0.73
N GLY A 458 23.10 40.56 0.13
CA GLY A 458 22.96 41.84 0.85
C GLY A 458 23.69 41.94 2.19
N LYS A 459 24.53 40.98 2.60
CA LYS A 459 25.18 40.99 3.94
C LYS A 459 26.70 40.82 3.96
N HIS A 460 27.37 40.85 2.80
CA HIS A 460 28.83 40.82 2.69
C HIS A 460 29.39 41.76 1.61
N ALA A 461 28.66 42.84 1.30
CA ALA A 461 29.24 44.03 0.71
C ALA A 461 29.24 45.10 1.81
N ASP A 462 30.27 45.03 2.66
CA ASP A 462 30.93 46.13 3.39
C ASP A 462 32.04 45.54 4.29
#